data_AF-A0A966UNA6-F1
#
_entry.id   AF-A0A966UNA6-F1
#
_cell.length_a   1.000
_cell.length_b   1.000
_cell.length_c   1.000
_cell.angle_alpha   90.00
_cell.angle_beta   90.00
_cell.angle_gamma   90.00
#
_symmetry.space_group_name_H-M   'P 1'
#
loop_
_entity.id
_entity.type
_entity.pdbx_description
1 polymer ?
#
loop_
_entity_poly.entity_id
_entity_poly.type
_entity_poly.pdbx_seq_one_letter_code
_entity_poly.pdbx_strand_id
1 'polypeptide(L)'
;MDVFTPGVVVGGSLRRYLATLTFAPLFWRTVRSRKIDLVILYGVPTNGWQTVLLAKILKVPVIFRAIDIAHLLRETRFKFLVKKAERYIYKHVAHISAHNEALRNYCISYGASANKISIDFPRLDVERFKPTLRDEHLAANLGINPG
;
A
#
# COMPACT_ATOMS: atom_id res chain seq x y z
N MET A 1 -14.53 -8.09 -7.38
CA MET A 1 -13.06 -7.93 -7.27
C MET A 1 -12.50 -9.27 -6.84
N ASP A 2 -11.59 -9.85 -7.63
CA ASP A 2 -10.97 -11.13 -7.29
C ASP A 2 -9.83 -10.90 -6.30
N VAL A 3 -9.84 -11.62 -5.18
CA VAL A 3 -8.81 -11.51 -4.13
C VAL A 3 -7.93 -12.75 -4.20
N PHE A 4 -6.65 -12.56 -4.54
CA PHE A 4 -5.65 -13.62 -4.54
C PHE A 4 -4.74 -13.49 -3.33
N THR A 5 -4.80 -14.49 -2.45
CA THR A 5 -3.92 -14.57 -1.28
C THR A 5 -2.77 -15.54 -1.58
N PRO A 6 -1.50 -15.17 -1.35
CA PRO A 6 -0.38 -16.10 -1.45
C PRO A 6 -0.65 -17.35 -0.62
N GLY A 7 -0.35 -18.53 -1.18
CA GLY A 7 -0.64 -19.82 -0.56
C GLY A 7 -0.07 -19.94 0.86
N VAL A 8 -0.93 -20.31 1.81
CA VAL A 8 -0.61 -20.45 3.23
C VAL A 8 -0.44 -21.93 3.52
N VAL A 9 0.80 -22.39 3.76
CA VAL A 9 1.06 -23.80 4.10
C VAL A 9 1.25 -24.01 5.61
N VAL A 10 1.54 -22.97 6.41
CA VAL A 10 1.83 -23.10 7.85
C VAL A 10 1.36 -21.88 8.66
N GLY A 11 0.89 -22.11 9.90
CA GLY A 11 0.47 -21.06 10.86
C GLY A 11 1.63 -20.37 11.60
N GLY A 12 1.36 -19.22 12.23
CA GLY A 12 2.32 -18.48 13.09
C GLY A 12 3.24 -17.49 12.36
N SER A 13 4.31 -17.02 13.03
CA SER A 13 5.26 -16.01 12.52
C SER A 13 5.98 -16.43 11.22
N LEU A 14 6.09 -17.74 10.95
CA LEU A 14 6.61 -18.29 9.69
C LEU A 14 5.75 -17.95 8.47
N ARG A 15 4.45 -17.67 8.68
CA ARG A 15 3.49 -17.33 7.61
C ARG A 15 3.92 -16.12 6.81
N ARG A 16 4.51 -15.11 7.47
CA ARG A 16 4.97 -13.89 6.80
C ARG A 16 6.15 -14.17 5.87
N TYR A 17 7.04 -15.08 6.24
CA TYR A 17 8.20 -15.44 5.42
C TYR A 17 7.82 -16.32 4.24
N LEU A 18 6.95 -17.31 4.46
CA LEU A 18 6.44 -18.18 3.40
C LEU A 18 5.59 -17.40 2.38
N ALA A 19 4.75 -16.46 2.84
CA ALA A 19 3.97 -15.60 1.96
C ALA A 19 4.86 -14.76 1.02
N THR A 20 6.01 -14.28 1.50
CA THR A 20 7.01 -13.56 0.70
C THR A 20 7.64 -14.45 -0.38
N LEU A 21 7.83 -15.75 -0.09
CA LEU A 21 8.39 -16.71 -1.06
C LEU A 21 7.35 -17.14 -2.10
N THR A 22 6.11 -17.41 -1.69
CA THR A 22 5.03 -17.82 -2.61
C THR A 22 4.45 -16.65 -3.41
N PHE A 23 4.68 -15.41 -2.96
CA PHE A 23 4.25 -14.21 -3.68
C PHE A 23 4.86 -14.08 -5.07
N ALA A 24 6.16 -14.29 -5.22
CA ALA A 24 6.84 -14.09 -6.50
C ALA A 24 6.29 -14.96 -7.65
N PRO A 25 6.16 -16.29 -7.52
CA PRO A 25 5.60 -17.12 -8.59
C PRO A 25 4.12 -16.84 -8.83
N LEU A 26 3.35 -16.54 -7.77
CA LEU A 26 1.94 -16.17 -7.90
C LEU A 26 1.79 -14.86 -8.69
N PHE A 27 2.53 -13.82 -8.31
CA PHE A 27 2.52 -12.52 -8.98
C PHE A 27 2.91 -12.67 -10.44
N TRP A 28 3.99 -13.38 -10.72
CA TRP A 28 4.47 -13.62 -12.09
C TRP A 28 3.40 -14.32 -12.94
N ARG A 29 2.80 -15.40 -12.41
CA ARG A 29 1.75 -16.14 -13.11
C ARG A 29 0.53 -15.28 -13.36
N THR A 30 0.09 -14.51 -12.37
CA THR A 30 -1.08 -13.64 -12.46
C THR A 30 -0.88 -12.53 -13.48
N VAL A 31 0.27 -11.85 -13.45
CA VAL A 31 0.57 -10.78 -14.40
C VAL A 31 0.54 -11.29 -15.84
N ARG A 32 1.15 -12.46 -16.11
CA ARG A 32 1.16 -13.04 -17.46
C ARG A 32 -0.18 -13.61 -17.90
N SER A 33 -0.86 -14.37 -17.03
CA SER A 33 -2.12 -15.06 -17.41
C SER A 33 -3.28 -14.09 -17.58
N ARG A 34 -3.32 -13.03 -16.77
CA ARG A 34 -4.36 -12.00 -16.82
C ARG A 34 -4.01 -10.82 -17.73
N LYS A 35 -2.81 -10.79 -18.31
CA LYS A 35 -2.30 -9.68 -19.13
C LYS A 35 -2.45 -8.34 -18.41
N ILE A 36 -1.89 -8.25 -17.20
CA ILE A 36 -2.00 -7.04 -16.38
C ILE A 36 -1.16 -5.92 -16.99
N ASP A 37 -1.80 -4.81 -17.34
CA ASP A 37 -1.14 -3.63 -17.94
C ASP A 37 -0.58 -2.65 -16.90
N LEU A 38 -1.09 -2.69 -15.66
CA LEU A 38 -0.74 -1.75 -14.60
C LEU A 38 -0.89 -2.38 -13.22
N VAL A 39 0.05 -2.11 -12.32
CA VAL A 39 -0.03 -2.56 -10.92
C VAL A 39 -0.15 -1.36 -10.00
N ILE A 40 -1.19 -1.34 -9.16
CA ILE A 40 -1.34 -0.37 -8.06
C ILE A 40 -0.81 -1.01 -6.79
N LEU A 41 0.26 -0.44 -6.23
CA LEU A 41 0.94 -0.96 -5.06
C LEU A 41 0.67 -0.11 -3.82
N TYR A 42 0.20 -0.75 -2.75
CA TYR A 42 0.02 -0.14 -1.43
C TYR A 42 1.05 -0.62 -0.39
N GLY A 43 1.57 -1.83 -0.58
CA GLY A 43 2.48 -2.47 0.37
C GLY A 43 3.92 -2.02 0.19
N VAL A 44 4.64 -1.84 1.30
CA VAL A 44 6.06 -1.43 1.31
C VAL A 44 6.99 -2.57 1.76
N PRO A 45 7.06 -2.96 3.06
CA PRO A 45 8.15 -3.81 3.54
C PRO A 45 8.04 -5.28 3.16
N THR A 46 6.81 -5.83 3.08
CA THR A 46 6.62 -7.28 2.93
C THR A 46 6.81 -7.71 1.47
N ASN A 47 5.94 -7.22 0.58
CA ASN A 47 5.94 -7.62 -0.84
C ASN A 47 6.17 -6.44 -1.79
N GLY A 48 6.29 -5.21 -1.28
CA GLY A 48 6.37 -4.00 -2.11
C GLY A 48 7.59 -3.97 -3.00
N TRP A 49 8.76 -4.16 -2.41
CA TRP A 49 10.02 -4.20 -3.16
C TRP A 49 10.07 -5.36 -4.16
N GLN A 50 9.52 -6.52 -3.82
CA GLN A 50 9.42 -7.68 -4.73
C GLN A 50 8.50 -7.37 -5.91
N THR A 51 7.37 -6.73 -5.66
CA THR A 51 6.42 -6.31 -6.70
C THR A 51 7.11 -5.40 -7.70
N VAL A 52 7.81 -4.38 -7.22
CA VAL A 52 8.54 -3.44 -8.09
C VAL A 52 9.62 -4.15 -8.90
N LEU A 53 10.38 -5.05 -8.28
CA LEU A 53 11.43 -5.81 -8.96
C LEU A 53 10.84 -6.71 -10.07
N LEU A 54 9.82 -7.50 -9.76
CA LEU A 54 9.20 -8.44 -10.70
C LEU A 54 8.46 -7.71 -11.81
N ALA A 55 7.73 -6.64 -11.49
CA ALA A 55 7.04 -5.82 -12.47
C ALA A 55 8.03 -5.18 -13.46
N LYS A 56 9.20 -4.74 -12.98
CA LYS A 56 10.28 -4.24 -13.85
C LYS A 56 10.78 -5.30 -14.82
N ILE A 57 10.97 -6.54 -14.37
CA ILE A 57 11.36 -7.68 -15.24
C ILE A 57 10.27 -7.96 -16.27
N LEU A 58 9.01 -7.92 -15.85
CA LEU A 58 7.84 -8.16 -16.70
C LEU A 58 7.45 -6.95 -17.56
N LYS A 59 8.17 -5.83 -17.47
CA LYS A 59 7.89 -4.55 -18.15
C LYS A 59 6.49 -3.99 -17.89
N VAL A 60 5.95 -4.22 -16.68
CA VAL A 60 4.65 -3.68 -16.25
C VAL A 60 4.87 -2.45 -15.36
N PRO A 61 4.26 -1.30 -15.68
CA PRO A 61 4.35 -0.11 -14.85
C PRO A 61 3.71 -0.34 -13.47
N VAL A 62 4.34 0.21 -12.44
CA VAL A 62 3.83 0.18 -11.06
C VAL A 62 3.55 1.61 -10.61
N ILE A 63 2.32 1.85 -10.15
CA ILE A 63 1.95 3.08 -9.44
C ILE A 63 1.94 2.76 -7.96
N PHE A 64 2.75 3.46 -7.17
CA PHE A 64 2.74 3.32 -5.73
C PHE A 64 1.81 4.35 -5.11
N ARG A 65 0.89 3.90 -4.27
CA ARG A 65 0.00 4.77 -3.50
C ARG A 65 0.60 4.99 -2.12
N ALA A 66 1.15 6.18 -1.91
CA ALA A 66 1.66 6.61 -0.63
C ALA A 66 0.49 7.05 0.24
N ILE A 67 0.22 6.27 1.29
CA ILE A 67 -0.78 6.57 2.33
C ILE A 67 -0.07 6.82 3.66
N ASP A 68 0.83 5.91 4.01
CA ASP A 68 1.55 5.95 5.27
C ASP A 68 3.06 5.86 5.08
N ILE A 69 3.79 6.30 6.11
CA ILE A 69 5.23 6.20 6.21
C ILE A 69 5.56 4.92 7.01
N ALA A 70 5.81 3.82 6.31
CA ALA A 70 5.92 2.49 6.89
C ALA A 70 7.05 2.35 7.92
N HIS A 71 8.18 3.08 7.76
CA HIS A 71 9.26 3.04 8.74
C HIS A 71 8.99 3.84 10.03
N LEU A 72 8.03 4.78 10.03
CA LEU A 72 7.60 5.48 11.24
C LEU A 72 6.62 4.64 12.06
N LEU A 73 5.80 3.82 11.40
CA LEU A 73 4.84 2.91 12.04
C LEU A 73 5.48 1.69 12.72
N ARG A 74 6.79 1.47 12.57
CA ARG A 74 7.51 0.35 13.18
C ARG A 74 8.52 0.83 14.20
N GLU A 75 8.29 0.47 15.46
CA GLU A 75 9.20 0.75 16.59
C GLU A 75 10.38 -0.24 16.68
N THR A 76 10.42 -1.28 15.84
CA THR A 76 11.38 -2.39 15.96
C THR A 76 12.75 -2.11 15.29
N ARG A 77 13.78 -2.87 15.71
CA ARG A 77 15.17 -2.91 15.16
C ARG A 77 15.30 -3.06 13.62
N PHE A 78 14.22 -3.37 12.90
CA PHE A 78 14.20 -3.51 11.44
C PHE A 78 13.91 -2.21 10.67
N LYS A 79 13.78 -1.07 11.36
CA LYS A 79 13.49 0.24 10.77
C LYS A 79 14.39 0.58 9.57
N PHE A 80 15.68 0.22 9.64
CA PHE A 80 16.63 0.46 8.55
C PHE A 80 16.33 -0.36 7.28
N LEU A 81 15.89 -1.62 7.42
CA LEU A 81 15.52 -2.45 6.26
C LEU A 81 14.26 -1.92 5.60
N VAL A 82 13.27 -1.51 6.40
CA VAL A 82 12.03 -0.89 5.88
C VAL A 82 12.36 0.40 5.14
N LYS A 83 13.22 1.24 5.73
CA LYS A 83 13.71 2.48 5.12
C LYS A 83 14.40 2.26 3.78
N LYS A 84 15.18 1.19 3.65
CA LYS A 84 15.80 0.79 2.37
C LYS A 84 14.76 0.32 1.35
N ALA A 85 13.77 -0.47 1.78
CA ALA A 85 12.70 -0.94 0.92
C ALA A 85 11.84 0.24 0.40
N GLU A 86 11.47 1.19 1.27
CA GLU A 86 10.77 2.43 0.89
C GLU A 86 11.54 3.19 -0.19
N ARG A 87 12.81 3.49 0.07
CA ARG A 87 13.68 4.18 -0.89
C ARG A 87 13.76 3.45 -2.23
N TYR A 88 13.89 2.12 -2.19
CA TYR A 88 13.94 1.32 -3.41
C TYR A 88 12.63 1.45 -4.21
N ILE A 89 11.48 1.35 -3.56
CA ILE A 89 10.17 1.49 -4.21
C ILE A 89 10.05 2.87 -4.84
N TYR A 90 10.28 3.94 -4.07
CA TYR A 90 10.10 5.32 -4.52
C TYR A 90 10.94 5.67 -5.75
N LYS A 91 12.14 5.09 -5.85
CA LYS A 91 13.05 5.34 -6.96
C LYS A 91 12.65 4.61 -8.26
N HIS A 92 11.98 3.46 -8.15
CA HIS A 92 11.82 2.53 -9.28
C HIS A 92 10.40 2.38 -9.80
N VAL A 93 9.40 2.94 -9.11
CA VAL A 93 8.03 2.97 -9.58
C VAL A 93 7.87 3.93 -10.77
N ALA A 94 6.86 3.68 -11.59
CA ALA A 94 6.54 4.55 -12.72
C ALA A 94 5.97 5.88 -12.25
N HIS A 95 5.12 5.84 -11.21
CA HIS A 95 4.48 7.01 -10.61
C HIS A 95 4.18 6.79 -9.13
N ILE A 96 4.09 7.87 -8.36
CA ILE A 96 3.67 7.88 -6.96
C ILE A 96 2.42 8.75 -6.84
N SER A 97 1.36 8.18 -6.27
CA SER A 97 0.15 8.91 -5.89
C SER A 97 0.21 9.15 -4.38
N ALA A 98 0.46 10.39 -3.97
CA ALA A 98 0.56 10.79 -2.58
C ALA A 98 -0.75 11.39 -2.08
N HIS A 99 -1.13 11.08 -0.84
CA HIS A 99 -2.38 11.56 -0.27
C HIS A 99 -2.37 13.06 0.12
N ASN A 100 -1.20 13.61 0.43
CA ASN A 100 -1.03 15.01 0.84
C ASN A 100 0.37 15.54 0.47
N GLU A 101 0.55 16.86 0.59
CA GLU A 101 1.82 17.54 0.25
C GLU A 101 2.98 17.10 1.16
N ALA A 102 2.73 16.88 2.45
CA ALA A 102 3.76 16.43 3.38
C ALA A 102 4.35 15.07 2.97
N LEU A 103 3.49 14.15 2.54
CA LEU A 103 3.89 12.83 2.08
C LEU A 103 4.58 12.89 0.71
N ARG A 104 4.15 13.78 -0.18
CA ARG A 104 4.87 14.08 -1.42
C ARG A 104 6.30 14.53 -1.14
N ASN A 105 6.47 15.52 -0.28
CA ASN A 105 7.79 16.03 0.11
C ASN A 105 8.64 14.95 0.78
N TYR A 106 8.02 14.12 1.62
CA TYR A 106 8.66 12.97 2.21
C TYR A 106 9.18 11.99 1.14
N CYS A 107 8.35 11.56 0.19
CA CYS A 107 8.76 10.67 -0.90
C CYS A 107 9.91 11.26 -1.72
N ILE A 108 9.86 12.56 -2.04
CA ILE A 108 10.94 13.28 -2.77
C ILE A 108 12.24 13.26 -1.97
N SER A 109 12.21 13.64 -0.68
CA SER A 109 13.39 13.61 0.19
C SER A 109 13.98 12.20 0.35
N TYR A 110 13.20 11.16 0.04
CA TYR A 110 13.61 9.77 0.06
C TYR A 110 13.99 9.18 -1.31
N GLY A 111 14.12 10.01 -2.34
CA GLY A 111 14.64 9.63 -3.66
C GLY A 111 13.59 9.38 -4.73
N ALA A 112 12.32 9.74 -4.48
CA ALA A 112 11.34 9.85 -5.54
C ALA A 112 11.67 11.02 -6.47
N SER A 113 11.31 10.87 -7.74
CA SER A 113 11.43 11.95 -8.73
C SER A 113 10.22 12.89 -8.64
N ALA A 114 10.44 14.20 -8.53
CA ALA A 114 9.36 15.19 -8.36
C ALA A 114 8.39 15.29 -9.55
N ASN A 115 8.83 14.85 -10.73
CA ASN A 115 8.03 14.74 -11.97
C ASN A 115 7.25 13.41 -12.08
N LYS A 116 7.42 12.48 -11.13
CA LYS A 116 6.71 11.18 -11.07
C LYS A 116 5.82 11.08 -9.85
N ILE A 117 5.38 12.19 -9.30
CA ILE A 117 4.53 12.22 -8.10
C ILE A 117 3.37 13.18 -8.29
N SER A 118 2.15 12.68 -8.04
CA SER A 118 0.92 13.47 -7.97
C SER A 118 0.40 13.49 -6.55
N ILE A 119 -0.44 14.49 -6.25
CA ILE A 119 -1.23 14.51 -5.02
C ILE A 119 -2.65 14.11 -5.38
N ASP A 120 -3.09 12.99 -4.84
CA ASP A 120 -4.43 12.45 -4.98
C ASP A 120 -5.07 12.36 -3.60
N PHE A 121 -5.76 13.43 -3.23
CA PHE A 121 -6.48 13.53 -1.97
C PHE A 121 -7.50 12.38 -1.83
N PRO A 122 -7.75 11.94 -0.58
CA PRO A 122 -8.79 10.96 -0.33
C PRO A 122 -10.13 11.56 -0.76
N ARG A 123 -10.84 10.86 -1.63
CA ARG A 123 -12.20 11.26 -1.99
C ARG A 123 -13.14 10.66 -0.96
N LEU A 124 -13.95 11.52 -0.32
CA LEU A 124 -15.10 11.08 0.44
C LEU A 124 -16.25 10.88 -0.53
N ASP A 125 -16.84 9.68 -0.53
CA ASP A 125 -18.06 9.42 -1.26
C ASP A 125 -19.22 10.11 -0.53
N VAL A 126 -19.56 11.33 -0.95
CA VAL A 126 -20.56 12.17 -0.30
C VAL A 126 -21.99 11.64 -0.46
N GLU A 127 -22.23 10.75 -1.43
CA GLU A 127 -23.53 10.08 -1.59
C GLU A 127 -23.69 8.98 -0.55
N ARG A 128 -22.64 8.16 -0.38
CA ARG A 128 -22.62 7.11 0.63
C ARG A 128 -22.51 7.66 2.06
N PHE A 129 -21.67 8.66 2.26
CA PHE A 129 -21.38 9.29 3.55
C PHE A 129 -22.08 10.64 3.71
N LYS A 130 -23.32 10.74 3.21
CA LYS A 130 -24.14 11.92 3.43
C LYS A 130 -24.46 12.07 4.93
N PRO A 131 -24.49 13.29 5.47
CA PRO A 131 -24.91 13.52 6.84
C PRO A 131 -26.30 12.93 7.07
N THR A 132 -26.43 12.08 8.08
CA THR A 132 -27.71 11.59 8.57
C THR A 132 -27.99 12.19 9.94
N LEU A 133 -29.26 12.22 10.33
CA LEU A 133 -29.62 12.58 11.71
C LEU A 133 -28.92 11.62 12.68
N ARG A 134 -28.55 12.17 13.85
CA ARG A 134 -27.97 11.38 14.93
C ARG A 134 -28.97 10.30 15.34
N ASP A 135 -28.51 9.07 15.40
CA ASP A 135 -29.30 7.97 15.96
C ASP A 135 -29.19 8.02 17.49
N GLU A 136 -30.20 8.57 18.14
CA GLU A 136 -30.23 8.72 19.60
C GLU A 136 -30.26 7.38 20.33
N HIS A 137 -30.86 6.35 19.72
CA HIS A 137 -30.89 5.01 20.32
C HIS A 137 -29.50 4.37 20.27
N LEU A 138 -28.81 4.47 19.14
CA LEU A 138 -27.41 4.04 19.03
C LEU A 138 -26.49 4.85 19.95
N ALA A 139 -26.68 6.17 20.04
CA ALA A 139 -25.90 7.02 20.92
C ALA A 139 -26.07 6.65 22.40
N ALA A 140 -27.30 6.41 22.85
CA ALA A 140 -27.59 5.95 24.21
C ALA A 140 -26.96 4.58 24.50
N ASN A 141 -27.05 3.63 23.57
CA ASN A 141 -26.43 2.31 23.71
C ASN A 141 -24.90 2.37 23.80
N LEU A 142 -24.27 3.38 23.17
CA LEU A 142 -22.84 3.62 23.23
C LEU A 142 -22.42 4.52 24.41
N GLY A 143 -23.36 4.94 25.27
CA GLY A 143 -23.09 5.83 26.40
C GLY A 143 -22.69 7.25 26.00
N ILE A 144 -23.02 7.67 24.77
CA ILE A 144 -22.70 9.00 24.25
C ILE A 144 -23.85 9.93 24.61
N ASN A 145 -23.65 10.74 25.63
CA ASN A 145 -24.61 11.78 26.01
C ASN A 145 -24.73 12.85 24.91
N PRO A 146 -25.91 13.48 24.76
CA PRO A 146 -26.01 14.71 23.97
C PRO A 146 -25.08 15.76 24.59
N GLY A 147 -24.27 16.39 23.73
CA GLY A 147 -23.41 17.53 24.11
C GLY A 147 -24.13 18.85 23.92
#